data_AF-A0A251WFE7-F1
#
_entry.id   AF-A0A251WFE7-F1
#
_cell.length_a   1.000
_cell.length_b   1.000
_cell.length_c   1.000
_cell.angle_alpha   90.00
_cell.angle_beta   90.00
_cell.angle_gamma   90.00
#
_symmetry.space_group_name_H-M   'P 1'
#
loop_
_entity.id
_entity.type
_entity.pdbx_description
1 polymer ?
#
loop_
_entity_poly.entity_id
_entity_poly.type
_entity_poly.pdbx_seq_one_letter_code
_entity_poly.pdbx_strand_id
1 'polypeptide(L)'
;MEVPVNDAINLSEFNSHGNDPSQLWDYVQSLSPETVAQLSRPGSSEVLQAMERNIIGLLGGLPSGAFDVSITTNRESLGQLLASAMMSGYFLRNVEQRMTLEQTLSNFEA
;
A
#
# COMPACT_ATOMS: atom_id res chain seq x y z
N MET A 1 -2.54 4.07 48.21
CA MET A 1 -2.85 4.81 46.98
C MET A 1 -2.69 3.80 45.87
N GLU A 2 -3.79 3.16 45.48
CA GLU A 2 -3.77 2.06 44.52
C GLU A 2 -3.53 2.61 43.11
N VAL A 3 -2.56 2.03 42.42
CA VAL A 3 -2.26 2.31 41.02
C VAL A 3 -3.28 1.53 40.20
N PRO A 4 -4.13 2.18 39.37
CA PRO A 4 -5.14 1.45 38.64
C PRO A 4 -4.47 0.56 37.57
N VAL A 5 -4.96 -0.66 37.57
CA VAL A 5 -4.57 -1.82 36.81
C VAL A 5 -5.22 -1.75 35.43
N ASN A 6 -4.40 -1.90 34.38
CA ASN A 6 -4.79 -2.53 33.12
C ASN A 6 -5.86 -1.80 32.28
N ASP A 7 -5.45 -0.73 31.59
CA ASP A 7 -6.14 -0.27 30.39
C ASP A 7 -5.85 -1.27 29.25
N ALA A 8 -6.62 -2.37 29.24
CA ALA A 8 -6.68 -3.25 28.09
C ALA A 8 -7.08 -2.40 26.87
N ILE A 9 -6.22 -2.35 25.84
CA ILE A 9 -6.51 -1.67 24.59
C ILE A 9 -7.77 -2.29 23.99
N ASN A 10 -8.91 -1.63 24.16
CA ASN A 10 -10.20 -2.07 23.67
C ASN A 10 -10.29 -1.70 22.18
N LEU A 11 -9.56 -2.44 21.35
CA LEU A 11 -9.51 -2.26 19.89
C LEU A 11 -10.91 -2.36 19.24
N SER A 12 -11.85 -3.03 19.91
CA SER A 12 -13.27 -3.12 19.56
C SER A 12 -14.00 -1.78 19.64
N GLU A 13 -13.65 -0.93 20.61
CA GLU A 13 -14.27 0.38 20.79
C GLU A 13 -13.84 1.35 19.69
N PHE A 14 -12.56 1.26 19.29
CA PHE A 14 -11.97 2.01 18.17
C PHE A 14 -12.66 1.71 16.83
N ASN A 15 -13.05 0.46 16.59
CA ASN A 15 -13.66 0.05 15.31
C ASN A 15 -15.17 0.36 15.23
N SER A 16 -15.79 0.79 16.34
CA SER A 16 -17.24 0.98 16.45
C SER A 16 -17.73 2.40 16.16
N HIS A 17 -16.83 3.39 16.21
CA HIS A 17 -17.13 4.80 15.93
C HIS A 17 -16.37 5.19 14.66
N GLY A 18 -17.10 5.53 13.59
CA GLY A 18 -16.55 5.70 12.26
C GLY A 18 -15.31 6.60 12.21
N ASN A 19 -14.18 6.01 11.80
CA ASN A 19 -12.96 6.63 11.25
C ASN A 19 -12.87 8.16 11.33
N ASP A 20 -12.79 8.75 12.53
CA ASP A 20 -12.33 10.13 12.68
C ASP A 20 -10.82 10.08 12.94
N PRO A 21 -9.97 10.38 11.94
CA PRO A 21 -8.51 10.31 12.07
C PRO A 21 -7.99 11.23 13.19
N SER A 22 -8.77 12.24 13.58
CA SER A 22 -8.44 13.13 14.69
C SER A 22 -8.41 12.40 16.04
N GLN A 23 -9.30 11.44 16.28
CA GLN A 23 -9.41 10.76 17.58
C GLN A 23 -8.24 9.79 17.83
N LEU A 24 -7.76 9.10 16.80
CA LEU A 24 -6.52 8.31 16.89
C LEU A 24 -5.32 9.20 17.15
N TRP A 25 -5.26 10.33 16.44
CA TRP A 25 -4.14 11.24 16.52
C TRP A 25 -4.04 11.86 17.92
N ASP A 26 -5.16 12.30 18.49
CA ASP A 26 -5.25 12.82 19.85
C ASP A 26 -4.89 11.75 20.90
N TYR A 27 -5.35 10.51 20.70
CA TYR A 27 -4.97 9.38 21.56
C TYR A 27 -3.46 9.11 21.50
N VAL A 28 -2.87 9.02 20.31
CA VAL A 28 -1.42 8.79 20.13
C VAL A 28 -0.60 9.92 20.76
N GLN A 29 -1.05 11.18 20.67
CA GLN A 29 -0.39 12.30 21.35
C GLN A 29 -0.52 12.25 22.87
N SER A 30 -1.61 11.68 23.40
CA SER A 30 -1.82 11.53 24.84
C SER A 30 -0.99 10.41 25.49
N LEU A 31 -0.38 9.52 24.68
CA LEU A 31 0.42 8.42 25.19
C LEU A 31 1.71 8.91 25.84
N SER A 32 2.06 8.30 26.98
CA SER A 32 3.33 8.57 27.63
C SER A 32 4.51 8.06 26.78
N PRO A 33 5.69 8.71 26.84
CA PRO A 33 6.89 8.24 26.13
C PRO A 33 7.26 6.78 26.46
N GLU A 34 6.97 6.33 27.68
CA GLU A 34 7.22 4.96 28.12
C GLU A 34 6.27 3.96 27.44
N THR A 35 4.98 4.29 27.34
CA THR A 35 3.99 3.49 26.62
C THR A 35 4.31 3.40 25.13
N VAL A 36 4.73 4.51 24.50
CA VAL A 36 5.18 4.53 23.09
C VAL A 36 6.43 3.67 22.90
N ALA A 37 7.39 3.75 23.82
CA ALA A 37 8.62 2.94 23.78
C ALA A 37 8.32 1.44 23.94
N GLN A 38 7.31 1.08 24.73
CA GLN A 38 6.89 -0.30 24.92
C GLN A 38 6.11 -0.84 23.72
N LEU A 39 5.22 -0.04 23.12
CA LEU A 39 4.49 -0.37 21.89
C LEU A 39 5.42 -0.49 20.67
N SER A 40 6.49 0.30 20.63
CA SER A 40 7.52 0.26 19.57
C SER A 40 8.48 -0.93 19.68
N ARG A 41 8.36 -1.76 20.72
CA ARG A 41 9.20 -2.96 20.92
C ARG A 41 8.42 -4.20 20.49
N PRO A 42 8.74 -4.80 19.33
CA PRO A 42 8.12 -6.07 18.95
C PRO A 42 8.47 -7.16 19.97
N GLY A 43 7.46 -7.86 20.48
CA GLY A 43 7.63 -8.89 21.52
C GLY A 43 8.38 -10.15 21.06
N SER A 44 8.54 -10.34 19.74
CA SER A 44 9.35 -11.40 19.15
C SER A 44 9.77 -11.06 17.70
N SER A 45 10.70 -11.83 17.13
CA SER A 45 11.14 -11.67 15.73
C SER A 45 10.01 -11.95 14.74
N GLU A 46 9.13 -12.90 15.06
CA GLU A 46 7.97 -13.27 14.25
C GLU A 46 6.96 -12.12 14.17
N VAL A 47 6.74 -11.41 15.28
CA VAL A 47 5.86 -10.23 15.31
C VAL A 47 6.45 -9.11 14.46
N LEU A 48 7.76 -8.88 14.53
CA LEU A 48 8.42 -7.89 13.69
C LEU A 48 8.27 -8.21 12.19
N GLN A 49 8.50 -9.46 11.80
CA GLN A 49 8.30 -9.90 10.42
C GLN A 49 6.83 -9.79 9.97
N ALA A 50 5.87 -10.07 10.86
CA ALA A 50 4.46 -9.91 10.56
C ALA A 50 4.07 -8.43 10.37
N MET A 51 4.62 -7.53 11.18
CA MET A 51 4.46 -6.08 11.02
C MET A 51 5.07 -5.59 9.70
N GLU A 52 6.30 -6.02 9.37
CA GLU A 52 6.95 -5.68 8.10
C GLU A 52 6.09 -6.12 6.90
N ARG A 53 5.60 -7.36 6.92
CA ARG A 53 4.70 -7.89 5.88
C ARG A 53 3.39 -7.11 5.81
N ASN A 54 2.81 -6.73 6.95
CA ASN A 54 1.59 -5.93 7.00
C ASN A 54 1.84 -4.54 6.37
N ILE A 55 2.92 -3.86 6.75
CA ILE A 55 3.32 -2.57 6.19
C ILE A 55 3.56 -2.69 4.68
N ILE A 56 4.31 -3.70 4.21
CA ILE A 56 4.52 -3.93 2.77
C ILE A 56 3.18 -4.17 2.05
N GLY A 57 2.26 -4.91 2.67
CA GLY A 57 0.91 -5.12 2.13
C GLY A 57 0.11 -3.82 2.01
N LEU A 58 0.16 -2.97 3.04
CA LEU A 58 -0.46 -1.65 3.02
C LEU A 58 0.21 -0.73 1.97
N LEU A 59 1.53 -0.76 1.86
CA LEU A 59 2.32 0.05 0.93
C LEU A 59 2.17 -0.41 -0.54
N GLY A 60 2.07 -1.71 -0.79
CA GLY A 60 1.92 -2.29 -2.12
C GLY A 60 0.53 -2.09 -2.73
N GLY A 61 -0.47 -1.77 -1.88
CA GLY A 61 -1.84 -1.45 -2.28
C GLY A 61 -2.21 0.01 -2.12
N LEU A 62 -1.25 0.93 -1.95
CA LEU A 62 -1.55 2.33 -1.67
C LEU A 62 -2.39 2.95 -2.80
N PRO A 63 -3.48 3.65 -2.47
CA PRO A 63 -4.20 4.45 -3.44
C PRO A 63 -3.29 5.60 -3.89
N SER A 64 -2.96 5.63 -5.19
CA SER A 64 -2.02 6.56 -5.82
C SER A 64 -2.39 8.05 -5.68
N GLY A 65 -3.60 8.37 -5.20
CA GLY A 65 -4.05 9.74 -4.95
C GLY A 65 -3.74 10.28 -3.55
N ALA A 66 -3.44 9.42 -2.57
CA ALA A 66 -3.22 9.84 -1.18
C ALA A 66 -1.74 9.78 -0.74
N PHE A 67 -0.87 9.19 -1.57
CA PHE A 67 0.52 8.95 -1.23
C PHE A 67 1.44 9.30 -2.41
N ASP A 68 2.49 10.05 -2.13
CA ASP A 68 3.59 10.25 -3.06
C ASP A 68 4.49 9.00 -3.06
N VAL A 69 4.65 8.36 -4.22
CA VAL A 69 5.43 7.12 -4.37
C VAL A 69 6.72 7.43 -5.12
N SER A 70 7.85 7.28 -4.44
CA SER A 70 9.19 7.43 -5.05
C SER A 70 9.86 6.06 -5.20
N ILE A 71 10.27 5.73 -6.42
CA ILE A 71 11.00 4.49 -6.75
C ILE A 71 12.45 4.85 -7.06
N THR A 72 13.38 4.30 -6.27
CA THR A 72 14.83 4.45 -6.53
C THR A 72 15.37 3.19 -7.19
N THR A 73 16.11 3.34 -8.29
CA THR A 73 16.70 2.22 -9.03
C THR A 73 18.02 2.62 -9.70
N ASN A 74 18.79 1.64 -10.18
CA ASN A 74 20.04 1.87 -10.92
C ASN A 74 19.78 2.04 -12.43
N ARG A 75 20.83 2.43 -13.18
CA ARG A 75 20.73 2.71 -14.61
C ARG A 75 20.36 1.47 -15.42
N GLU A 76 20.91 0.32 -15.05
CA GLU A 76 20.74 -0.95 -15.75
C GLU A 76 19.29 -1.44 -15.64
N SER A 77 18.76 -1.49 -14.43
CA SER A 77 17.37 -1.87 -14.13
C SER A 77 16.38 -0.88 -14.73
N LEU A 78 16.66 0.43 -14.66
CA LEU A 78 15.84 1.45 -15.34
C LEU A 78 15.83 1.23 -16.86
N GLY A 79 16.99 0.97 -17.47
CA GLY A 79 17.11 0.70 -18.89
C GLY A 79 16.29 -0.52 -19.32
N GLN A 80 16.34 -1.60 -18.54
CA GLN A 80 15.56 -2.81 -18.80
C GLN A 80 14.05 -2.55 -18.66
N LEU A 81 13.62 -1.77 -17.66
CA LEU A 81 12.22 -1.38 -17.48
C LEU A 81 11.71 -0.54 -18.65
N LEU A 82 12.50 0.42 -19.13
CA LEU A 82 12.14 1.24 -20.28
C LEU A 82 12.06 0.39 -21.57
N ALA A 83 13.00 -0.53 -21.77
CA ALA A 83 12.96 -1.44 -22.91
C ALA A 83 11.72 -2.34 -22.89
N SER A 84 11.35 -2.90 -21.74
CA SER A 84 10.14 -3.73 -21.61
C SER A 84 8.86 -2.91 -21.81
N ALA A 85 8.81 -1.68 -21.30
CA ALA A 85 7.70 -0.77 -21.53
C ALA A 85 7.54 -0.42 -23.02
N MET A 86 8.66 -0.13 -23.71
CA MET A 86 8.64 0.14 -25.15
C MET A 86 8.15 -1.07 -25.95
N MET A 87 8.67 -2.27 -25.69
CA MET A 87 8.21 -3.50 -26.34
C MET A 87 6.72 -3.74 -26.12
N SER A 88 6.24 -3.52 -24.91
CA SER A 88 4.82 -3.64 -24.57
C SER A 88 3.97 -2.62 -25.34
N GLY A 89 4.44 -1.38 -25.48
CA GLY A 89 3.76 -0.35 -26.28
C GLY A 89 3.63 -0.72 -27.76
N TYR A 90 4.70 -1.21 -28.38
CA TYR A 90 4.65 -1.71 -29.77
C TYR A 90 3.71 -2.90 -29.93
N PHE A 91 3.74 -3.83 -28.97
CA PHE A 91 2.83 -4.97 -28.96
C PHE A 91 1.36 -4.52 -28.94
N LEU A 92 1.00 -3.60 -28.04
CA LEU A 92 -0.36 -3.08 -27.95
C LEU A 92 -0.79 -2.38 -29.23
N ARG A 93 0.09 -1.59 -29.86
CA ARG A 93 -0.21 -0.95 -31.15
C ARG A 93 -0.46 -1.95 -32.26
N ASN A 94 0.36 -3.01 -32.33
CA ASN A 94 0.17 -4.07 -33.32
C ASN A 94 -1.16 -4.81 -33.11
N VAL A 95 -1.54 -5.06 -31.85
CA VAL A 95 -2.84 -5.66 -31.49
C VAL A 95 -3.99 -4.76 -31.94
N GLU A 96 -3.92 -3.45 -31.69
CA GLU A 96 -4.91 -2.46 -32.12
C GLU A 96 -5.08 -2.43 -33.65
N GLN A 97 -3.96 -2.44 -34.39
CA GLN A 97 -3.98 -2.45 -35.86
C GLN A 97 -4.63 -3.72 -36.40
N ARG A 98 -4.30 -4.89 -35.83
CA ARG A 98 -4.92 -6.15 -36.22
C ARG A 98 -6.42 -6.16 -35.94
N MET A 99 -6.83 -5.72 -34.75
CA MET A 99 -8.25 -5.64 -34.39
C MET A 99 -9.02 -4.71 -35.32
N THR A 100 -8.45 -3.55 -35.65
CA THR A 100 -9.04 -2.60 -36.60
C THR A 100 -9.20 -3.24 -37.99
N LEU A 101 -8.17 -3.95 -38.47
CA LEU A 101 -8.21 -4.61 -39.76
C LEU A 101 -9.27 -5.72 -39.80
N GLU A 102 -9.33 -6.56 -38.77
CA GLU A 102 -10.34 -7.62 -38.63
C GLU A 102 -11.78 -7.06 -38.63
N GLN A 103 -12.01 -5.93 -37.94
CA GLN A 103 -13.30 -5.23 -37.97
C GLN A 103 -13.64 -4.69 -39.36
N THR A 104 -12.68 -4.06 -40.05
CA THR A 104 -12.92 -3.55 -41.40
C THR A 104 -13.24 -4.67 -42.39
N LEU A 105 -12.53 -5.80 -42.34
CA LEU A 105 -12.81 -6.95 -43.20
C LEU A 105 -14.17 -7.57 -42.91
N SER A 106 -14.52 -7.74 -41.63
CA SER A 106 -15.84 -8.26 -41.23
C SER A 106 -16.99 -7.36 -41.71
N ASN A 107 -16.79 -6.03 -41.67
CA ASN A 107 -17.77 -5.08 -42.20
C ASN A 107 -17.89 -5.11 -43.73
N PHE A 108 -16.86 -5.58 -44.45
CA PHE A 108 -16.91 -5.77 -45.89
C PHE A 108 -17.60 -7.08 -46.30
N GLU A 109 -17.63 -8.08 -45.41
CA GLU A 109 -18.25 -9.39 -45.64
C GLU A 109 -19.73 -9.47 -45.20
N ALA A 110 -20.30 -8.37 -44.66
CA ALA A 110 -21.70 -8.23 -44.25
C ALA A 110 -22.51 -7.36 -45.22
#